data_AF-A0A5R9K825-F1
#
_entry.id   AF-A0A5R9K825-F1
#
_cell.length_a   1.000
_cell.length_b   1.000
_cell.length_c   1.000
_cell.angle_alpha   90.00
_cell.angle_beta   90.00
_cell.angle_gamma   90.00
#
_symmetry.space_group_name_H-M   'P 1'
#
loop_
_entity.id
_entity.type
_entity.pdbx_description
1 polymer ?
#
loop_
_entity_poly.entity_id
_entity_poly.type
_entity_poly.pdbx_seq_one_letter_code
_entity_poly.pdbx_strand_id
1 'polypeptide(L)'
;MKSSSDKKDRLERFVRDNRDGFDTFLPQDSLWGQIESKLHNEIPVVSEKSRKKIRRLNNPYFDWRIAAGVFLALGVGFLVYLNNEYGITRDPRVALKVPTYAREFNQYNNAIEQKREEIIKLARNNPEIYKDFSADLESLEVSYRNLRSSLSTAPNQEALLEAMVRNLQLQVDLLNQQLHILQRINKVKDDNDKENKNTPVI
;
A
#
# COMPACT_ATOMS: atom_id res chain seq x y z
N MET A 1 50.75 -29.07 -5.16
CA MET A 1 49.97 -29.14 -3.90
C MET A 1 50.85 -29.72 -2.81
N LYS A 2 51.27 -28.93 -1.80
CA LYS A 2 52.01 -29.46 -0.63
C LYS A 2 50.98 -29.94 0.40
N SER A 3 50.90 -31.25 0.62
CA SER A 3 49.87 -31.88 1.44
C SER A 3 50.04 -31.56 2.93
N SER A 4 48.92 -31.53 3.66
CA SER A 4 48.86 -31.25 5.11
C SER A 4 49.71 -32.22 5.95
N SER A 5 49.94 -33.44 5.44
CA SER A 5 50.79 -34.47 6.07
C SER A 5 52.23 -33.98 6.26
N ASP A 6 52.82 -33.38 5.22
CA ASP A 6 54.21 -32.96 5.21
C ASP A 6 54.52 -31.83 6.22
N LYS A 7 53.50 -31.09 6.70
CA LYS A 7 53.68 -30.12 7.80
C LYS A 7 53.63 -30.78 9.18
N LYS A 8 52.73 -31.75 9.37
CA LYS A 8 52.67 -32.52 10.63
C LYS A 8 53.95 -33.30 10.84
N ASP A 9 54.45 -33.96 9.79
CA ASP A 9 55.66 -34.78 9.85
C ASP A 9 56.93 -33.96 10.13
N ARG A 10 56.95 -32.67 9.77
CA ARG A 10 58.05 -31.75 10.09
C ARG A 10 58.00 -31.27 11.54
N LEU A 11 56.81 -30.93 12.04
CA LEU A 11 56.65 -30.48 13.42
C LEU A 11 56.91 -31.64 14.41
N GLU A 12 56.42 -32.84 14.08
CA GLU A 12 56.64 -34.04 14.90
C GLU A 12 58.14 -34.37 15.03
N ARG A 13 58.88 -34.31 13.92
CA ARG A 13 60.34 -34.48 13.95
C ARG A 13 61.02 -33.39 14.77
N PHE A 14 60.66 -32.12 14.57
CA PHE A 14 61.25 -31.01 15.33
C PHE A 14 61.02 -31.15 16.84
N VAL A 15 59.79 -31.44 17.27
CA VAL A 15 59.46 -31.61 18.69
C VAL A 15 60.18 -32.83 19.27
N ARG A 16 60.27 -33.93 18.52
CA ARG A 16 60.99 -35.13 18.96
C ARG A 16 62.49 -34.89 19.11
N ASP A 17 63.11 -34.23 18.14
CA ASP A 17 64.55 -34.00 18.12
C ASP A 17 64.99 -32.92 19.13
N ASN A 18 64.05 -32.11 19.63
CA ASN A 18 64.30 -31.08 20.65
C ASN A 18 63.64 -31.41 22.00
N ARG A 19 63.09 -32.62 22.17
CA ARG A 19 62.32 -33.02 23.36
C ARG A 19 63.15 -32.89 24.64
N ASP A 20 64.38 -33.38 24.61
CA ASP A 20 65.26 -33.33 25.77
C ASP A 20 65.55 -31.88 26.19
N GLY A 21 65.63 -30.95 25.23
CA GLY A 21 65.80 -29.52 25.50
C GLY A 21 64.57 -28.84 26.11
N PHE A 22 63.36 -29.36 25.86
CA PHE A 22 62.14 -28.85 26.48
C PHE A 22 61.97 -29.32 27.93
N ASP A 23 62.39 -30.55 28.25
CA ASP A 23 62.19 -31.15 29.57
C ASP A 23 63.38 -30.94 30.54
N THR A 24 64.45 -30.25 30.11
CA THR A 24 65.67 -30.02 30.93
C THR A 24 65.48 -29.00 32.06
N PHE A 25 64.62 -27.99 31.88
CA PHE A 25 64.46 -26.92 32.86
C PHE A 25 63.18 -27.10 33.66
N LEU A 26 63.31 -27.56 34.91
CA LEU A 26 62.21 -27.47 35.87
C LEU A 26 62.04 -26.00 36.29
N PRO A 27 60.80 -25.47 36.31
CA PRO A 27 60.58 -24.14 36.87
C PRO A 27 60.98 -24.13 38.35
N GLN A 28 61.46 -22.98 38.85
CA GLN A 28 61.66 -22.78 40.29
C GLN A 28 60.36 -23.07 41.04
N ASP A 29 60.39 -23.81 42.15
CA ASP A 29 59.18 -24.19 42.90
C ASP A 29 58.33 -22.98 43.34
N SER A 30 58.96 -21.81 43.50
CA SER A 30 58.31 -20.56 43.85
C SER A 30 57.66 -19.80 42.68
N LEU A 31 57.81 -20.26 41.43
CA LEU A 31 57.18 -19.63 40.26
C LEU A 31 55.67 -19.58 40.38
N TRP A 32 55.04 -20.65 40.87
CA TRP A 32 53.59 -20.68 41.06
C TRP A 32 53.12 -19.65 42.09
N GLY A 33 53.84 -19.48 43.21
CA GLY A 33 53.51 -18.44 44.20
C GLY A 33 53.71 -17.02 43.67
N GLN A 34 54.71 -16.80 42.80
CA GLN A 34 54.89 -15.50 42.14
C GLN A 34 53.80 -15.22 41.11
N ILE A 35 53.37 -16.22 40.34
CA ILE A 35 52.25 -16.10 39.40
C ILE A 35 50.97 -15.79 40.16
N GLU A 36 50.69 -16.49 41.26
CA GLU A 36 49.51 -16.28 42.10
C GLU A 36 49.50 -14.87 42.70
N SER A 37 50.63 -14.40 43.24
CA SER A 37 50.71 -13.05 43.81
C SER A 37 50.59 -11.94 42.76
N LYS A 38 51.11 -12.14 41.54
CA LYS A 38 50.90 -11.19 40.43
C LYS A 38 49.48 -11.23 39.90
N LEU A 39 48.85 -12.41 39.85
CA LEU A 39 47.46 -12.54 39.43
C LEU A 39 46.52 -11.83 40.41
N HIS A 40 46.76 -11.93 41.72
CA HIS A 40 45.96 -11.21 42.72
C HIS A 40 46.19 -9.69 42.72
N ASN A 41 47.37 -9.23 42.31
CA ASN A 41 47.71 -7.80 42.24
C ASN A 41 47.36 -7.14 40.89
N GLU A 42 47.03 -7.92 39.85
CA GLU A 42 46.60 -7.46 38.52
C GLU A 42 45.19 -7.92 38.12
N ILE A 43 44.39 -8.47 39.05
CA ILE A 43 42.94 -8.42 38.90
C ILE A 43 42.52 -7.04 39.43
N PRO A 44 42.34 -6.00 38.58
CA PRO A 44 41.44 -4.94 38.99
C PRO A 44 40.13 -5.67 39.30
N VAL A 45 39.61 -5.42 40.49
CA VAL A 45 38.21 -5.70 40.82
C VAL A 45 37.42 -5.16 39.63
N VAL A 46 37.01 -6.03 38.72
CA VAL A 46 36.16 -5.66 37.60
C VAL A 46 34.83 -5.42 38.28
N SER A 47 34.67 -4.19 38.81
CA SER A 47 33.45 -3.43 38.67
C SER A 47 32.81 -3.92 37.39
N GLU A 48 31.65 -4.57 37.51
CA GLU A 48 30.80 -4.96 36.40
C GLU A 48 30.35 -3.68 35.67
N LYS A 49 31.29 -2.99 35.01
CA LYS A 49 31.01 -1.99 34.01
C LYS A 49 30.34 -2.73 32.88
N SER A 50 29.01 -2.66 32.90
CA SER A 50 28.15 -2.70 31.73
C SER A 50 28.70 -3.56 30.60
N ARG A 51 28.67 -4.88 30.77
CA ARG A 51 28.27 -5.68 29.62
C ARG A 51 26.89 -5.12 29.29
N LYS A 52 26.80 -4.25 28.27
CA LYS A 52 25.50 -3.96 27.66
C LYS A 52 24.99 -5.33 27.28
N LYS A 53 24.15 -5.92 28.13
CA LYS A 53 23.33 -7.07 27.81
C LYS A 53 22.67 -6.61 26.53
N ILE A 54 23.12 -7.14 25.39
CA ILE A 54 22.23 -7.28 24.26
C ILE A 54 21.17 -8.17 24.85
N ARG A 55 20.10 -7.53 25.33
CA ARG A 55 18.91 -8.21 25.79
C ARG A 55 18.46 -8.96 24.56
N ARG A 56 18.85 -10.23 24.44
CA ARG A 56 18.11 -11.17 23.61
C ARG A 56 16.72 -11.12 24.21
N LEU A 57 15.85 -10.38 23.54
CA LEU A 57 14.47 -10.28 23.92
C LEU A 57 13.85 -11.60 23.52
N ASN A 58 14.14 -12.65 24.28
CA ASN A 58 13.52 -13.98 24.20
C ASN A 58 12.08 -13.90 24.73
N ASN A 59 11.36 -12.85 24.36
CA ASN A 59 9.96 -12.71 24.67
C ASN A 59 9.20 -13.09 23.40
N PRO A 60 8.68 -14.33 23.28
CA PRO A 60 7.99 -14.79 22.07
C PRO A 60 6.79 -13.90 21.72
N TYR A 61 6.25 -13.17 22.70
CA TYR A 61 5.21 -12.18 22.51
C TYR A 61 5.68 -10.91 21.78
N PHE A 62 6.97 -10.56 21.79
CA PHE A 62 7.50 -9.42 21.04
C PHE A 62 7.72 -9.78 19.56
N ASP A 63 8.20 -10.99 19.29
CA ASP A 63 8.36 -11.48 17.92
C ASP A 63 7.01 -11.58 17.19
N TRP A 64 5.94 -11.99 17.88
CA TRP A 64 4.60 -12.03 17.28
C TRP A 64 4.03 -10.64 16.99
N ARG A 65 4.39 -9.61 17.77
CA ARG A 65 3.96 -8.22 17.50
C ARG A 65 4.66 -7.64 16.29
N ILE A 66 5.93 -7.96 16.08
CA ILE A 66 6.66 -7.58 14.86
C ILE A 66 6.06 -8.30 13.66
N ALA A 67 5.84 -9.62 13.77
CA ALA A 67 5.19 -10.38 12.71
C ALA A 67 3.80 -9.84 12.36
N ALA A 68 2.97 -9.55 13.37
CA ALA A 68 1.64 -8.95 13.18
C ALA A 68 1.73 -7.55 12.55
N GLY A 69 2.70 -6.73 12.95
CA GLY A 69 2.94 -5.42 12.35
C GLY A 69 3.35 -5.52 10.88
N VAL A 70 4.23 -6.46 10.52
CA VAL A 70 4.62 -6.72 9.13
C VAL A 70 3.44 -7.27 8.34
N PHE A 71 2.65 -8.19 8.90
CA PHE A 71 1.46 -8.73 8.24
C PHE A 71 0.39 -7.67 8.00
N LEU A 72 0.19 -6.75 8.96
CA LEU A 72 -0.74 -5.64 8.83
C LEU A 72 -0.22 -4.60 7.83
N ALA A 73 1.07 -4.28 7.85
CA ALA A 73 1.69 -3.40 6.86
C ALA A 73 1.63 -3.98 5.44
N LEU A 74 1.87 -5.28 5.28
CA LEU A 74 1.70 -5.98 4.00
C LEU A 74 0.23 -6.07 3.61
N GLY A 75 -0.68 -6.31 4.54
CA GLY A 75 -2.12 -6.33 4.29
C GLY A 75 -2.64 -4.97 3.83
N VAL A 76 -2.29 -3.90 4.54
CA VAL A 76 -2.64 -2.52 4.17
C VAL A 76 -1.95 -2.14 2.86
N GLY A 77 -0.67 -2.46 2.69
CA GLY A 77 0.08 -2.21 1.46
C GLY A 77 -0.51 -2.96 0.27
N PHE A 78 -0.93 -4.21 0.45
CA PHE A 78 -1.61 -5.02 -0.56
C PHE A 78 -3.00 -4.46 -0.87
N LEU A 79 -3.77 -4.02 0.12
CA LEU A 79 -5.04 -3.34 -0.10
C LEU A 79 -4.87 -2.02 -0.86
N VAL A 80 -3.84 -1.23 -0.54
CA VAL A 80 -3.51 0.01 -1.27
C VAL A 80 -3.04 -0.29 -2.69
N TYR A 81 -2.23 -1.34 -2.88
CA TYR A 81 -1.80 -1.80 -4.20
C TYR A 81 -2.98 -2.26 -5.06
N LEU A 82 -3.86 -3.10 -4.52
CA LEU A 82 -5.09 -3.52 -5.20
C LEU A 82 -6.00 -2.33 -5.52
N ASN A 83 -6.12 -1.37 -4.60
CA ASN A 83 -6.86 -0.15 -4.83
C ASN A 83 -6.25 0.69 -5.98
N ASN A 84 -4.93 0.76 -6.08
CA ASN A 84 -4.26 1.51 -7.13
C ASN A 84 -4.32 0.82 -8.51
N GLU A 85 -4.19 -0.51 -8.54
CA GLU A 85 -4.17 -1.30 -9.78
C GLU A 85 -5.58 -1.51 -10.36
N TYR A 86 -6.57 -1.75 -9.50
CA TYR A 86 -7.95 -2.10 -9.91
C TYR A 86 -8.97 -0.97 -9.67
N GLY A 87 -8.60 0.09 -8.93
CA GLY A 87 -9.50 1.16 -8.49
C GLY A 87 -10.50 0.68 -7.41
N ILE A 88 -11.02 1.59 -6.57
CA ILE A 88 -12.25 1.34 -5.82
C ILE A 88 -13.37 1.14 -6.85
N THR A 89 -13.62 -0.11 -7.20
CA THR A 89 -14.77 -0.48 -8.01
C THR A 89 -16.00 -0.51 -7.13
N ARG A 90 -17.01 0.31 -7.50
CA ARG A 90 -18.36 0.23 -6.92
C ARG A 90 -19.03 -1.14 -7.22
N ASP A 91 -18.47 -1.94 -8.12
CA ASP A 91 -18.97 -3.27 -8.47
C ASP A 91 -17.91 -4.39 -8.38
N PRO A 92 -17.80 -5.06 -7.21
CA PRO A 92 -16.89 -6.19 -7.07
C PRO A 92 -17.22 -7.37 -7.99
N ARG A 93 -18.47 -7.49 -8.49
CA ARG A 93 -18.87 -8.61 -9.36
C ARG A 93 -18.35 -8.48 -10.79
N VAL A 94 -18.23 -7.25 -11.30
CA VAL A 94 -17.68 -6.99 -12.63
C VAL A 94 -16.16 -7.16 -12.60
N ALA A 95 -15.50 -6.64 -11.57
CA ALA A 95 -14.04 -6.73 -11.43
C ALA A 95 -13.53 -8.16 -11.22
N LEU A 96 -14.28 -9.00 -10.50
CA LEU A 96 -13.90 -10.40 -10.29
C LEU A 96 -14.09 -11.29 -11.54
N LYS A 97 -14.99 -10.92 -12.44
CA LYS A 97 -15.36 -11.76 -13.59
C LYS A 97 -14.63 -11.36 -14.86
N VAL A 98 -14.45 -10.05 -15.09
CA VAL A 98 -13.75 -9.54 -16.28
C VAL A 98 -12.92 -8.30 -15.89
N PRO A 99 -11.64 -8.47 -15.49
CA PRO A 99 -10.82 -7.38 -14.97
C PRO A 99 -10.50 -6.30 -16.02
N THR A 100 -10.56 -6.63 -17.32
CA THR A 100 -10.31 -5.67 -18.41
C THR A 100 -11.31 -4.53 -18.43
N TYR A 101 -12.57 -4.80 -18.10
CA TYR A 101 -13.64 -3.79 -18.10
C TYR A 101 -13.65 -2.95 -16.82
N ALA A 102 -13.18 -3.48 -15.69
CA ALA A 102 -13.26 -2.82 -14.38
C ALA A 102 -12.78 -1.36 -14.40
N ARG A 103 -11.69 -1.09 -15.13
CA ARG A 103 -11.12 0.27 -15.25
C ARG A 103 -12.04 1.23 -15.99
N GLU A 104 -12.64 0.80 -17.10
CA GLU A 104 -13.57 1.63 -17.88
C GLU A 104 -14.81 1.98 -17.07
N PHE A 105 -15.43 0.96 -16.43
CA PHE A 105 -16.57 1.16 -15.54
C PHE A 105 -16.27 2.15 -14.42
N ASN A 106 -15.09 2.06 -13.81
CA ASN A 106 -14.68 3.00 -12.76
C ASN A 106 -14.53 4.43 -13.28
N GLN A 107 -13.92 4.61 -14.45
CA GLN A 107 -13.77 5.93 -15.07
C GLN A 107 -15.12 6.58 -15.35
N TYR A 108 -16.05 5.84 -15.95
CA TYR A 108 -17.40 6.36 -16.22
C TYR A 108 -18.15 6.68 -14.94
N ASN A 109 -18.13 5.79 -13.94
CA ASN A 109 -18.80 6.03 -12.66
C ASN A 109 -18.27 7.28 -11.95
N ASN A 110 -16.95 7.48 -11.94
CA ASN A 110 -16.34 8.68 -11.37
C ASN A 110 -16.74 9.94 -12.16
N ALA A 111 -16.75 9.86 -13.49
CA ALA A 111 -17.15 10.97 -14.36
C ALA A 111 -18.64 11.34 -14.18
N ILE A 112 -19.50 10.35 -13.95
CA ILE A 112 -20.92 10.54 -13.64
C ILE A 112 -21.08 11.26 -12.31
N GLU A 113 -20.39 10.79 -11.26
CA GLU A 113 -20.45 11.39 -9.92
C GLU A 113 -20.01 12.86 -9.94
N GLN A 114 -18.86 13.15 -10.55
CA GLN A 114 -18.34 14.51 -10.66
C GLN A 114 -19.33 15.46 -11.36
N LYS A 115 -19.96 15.00 -12.46
CA LYS A 115 -20.93 15.82 -13.19
C LYS A 115 -22.22 16.04 -12.41
N ARG A 116 -22.68 15.05 -11.64
CA ARG A 116 -23.85 15.21 -10.75
C ARG A 116 -23.60 16.28 -9.72
N GLU A 117 -22.44 16.24 -9.06
CA GLU A 117 -22.08 17.27 -8.09
C GLU A 117 -22.05 18.67 -8.72
N GLU A 118 -21.54 18.79 -9.95
CA GLU A 118 -21.51 20.05 -10.69
C GLU A 118 -22.91 20.53 -11.04
N ILE A 119 -23.78 19.65 -11.52
CA ILE A 119 -25.19 19.93 -11.80
C ILE A 119 -25.90 20.43 -10.53
N ILE A 120 -25.72 19.75 -9.39
CA ILE A 120 -26.30 20.16 -8.09
C ILE A 120 -25.81 21.57 -7.71
N LYS A 121 -24.53 21.87 -7.93
CA LYS A 121 -23.96 23.20 -7.65
C LYS A 121 -24.57 24.28 -8.55
N LEU A 122 -24.69 24.03 -9.85
CA LEU A 122 -25.21 24.99 -10.83
C LEU A 122 -26.73 25.15 -10.76
N ALA A 123 -27.47 24.10 -10.41
CA ALA A 123 -28.92 24.11 -10.32
C ALA A 123 -29.45 24.64 -8.96
N ARG A 124 -28.57 25.04 -8.03
CA ARG A 124 -28.94 25.59 -6.71
C ARG A 124 -30.02 26.69 -6.79
N ASN A 125 -29.98 27.49 -7.85
CA ASN A 125 -30.87 28.64 -8.04
C ASN A 125 -32.12 28.30 -8.87
N ASN A 126 -32.25 27.07 -9.39
CA ASN A 126 -33.32 26.61 -10.27
C ASN A 126 -33.69 25.13 -9.97
N PRO A 127 -34.38 24.85 -8.86
CA PRO A 127 -34.65 23.48 -8.41
C PRO A 127 -35.57 22.67 -9.35
N GLU A 128 -36.46 23.32 -10.09
CA GLU A 128 -37.34 22.65 -11.05
C GLU A 128 -36.55 22.01 -12.21
N ILE A 129 -35.51 22.69 -12.70
CA ILE A 129 -34.64 22.15 -13.77
C ILE A 129 -33.89 20.90 -13.31
N TYR A 130 -33.44 20.91 -12.05
CA TYR A 130 -32.78 19.74 -11.46
C TYR A 130 -33.70 18.52 -11.40
N LYS A 131 -34.99 18.73 -11.06
CA LYS A 131 -35.98 17.67 -10.96
C LYS A 131 -36.16 16.94 -12.30
N ASP A 132 -36.33 17.67 -13.39
CA ASP A 132 -36.49 17.08 -14.73
C ASP A 132 -35.24 16.29 -15.13
N PHE A 133 -34.05 16.85 -14.89
CA PHE A 133 -32.78 16.17 -15.18
C PHE A 133 -32.54 14.91 -14.35
N SER A 134 -33.00 14.91 -13.09
CA SER A 134 -32.87 13.74 -12.21
C SER A 134 -33.73 12.57 -12.66
N ALA A 135 -34.92 12.83 -13.22
CA ALA A 135 -35.81 11.79 -13.72
C ALA A 135 -35.22 11.08 -14.96
N ASP A 136 -34.66 11.83 -15.90
CA ASP A 136 -34.01 11.25 -17.08
C ASP A 136 -32.80 10.39 -16.70
N LEU A 137 -32.00 10.88 -15.75
CA LEU A 137 -30.84 10.15 -15.25
C LEU A 137 -31.22 8.86 -14.52
N GLU A 138 -32.30 8.89 -13.73
CA GLU A 138 -32.82 7.73 -13.02
C GLU A 138 -33.22 6.61 -13.99
N SER A 139 -33.84 6.95 -15.12
CA SER A 139 -34.18 5.97 -16.17
C SER A 139 -32.96 5.21 -16.70
N LEU A 140 -31.85 5.92 -16.95
CA LEU A 140 -30.61 5.29 -17.39
C LEU A 140 -29.96 4.45 -16.27
N GLU A 141 -30.02 4.91 -15.01
CA GLU A 141 -29.52 4.14 -13.87
C GLU A 141 -30.30 2.85 -13.64
N VAL A 142 -31.63 2.88 -13.78
CA VAL A 142 -32.49 1.70 -13.68
C VAL A 142 -32.11 0.71 -14.77
N SER A 143 -31.91 1.19 -16.00
CA SER A 143 -31.45 0.36 -17.11
C SER A 143 -30.10 -0.29 -16.81
N TYR A 144 -29.13 0.47 -16.30
CA TYR A 144 -27.84 -0.05 -15.87
C TYR A 144 -27.96 -1.14 -14.79
N ARG A 145 -28.78 -0.89 -13.76
CA ARG A 145 -29.02 -1.87 -12.68
C ARG A 145 -29.63 -3.16 -13.18
N ASN A 146 -30.54 -3.10 -14.15
CA ASN A 146 -31.15 -4.27 -14.77
C ASN A 146 -30.12 -5.07 -15.59
N LEU A 147 -29.26 -4.39 -16.35
CA LEU A 147 -28.18 -5.04 -17.08
C LEU A 147 -27.19 -5.71 -16.10
N ARG A 148 -26.82 -5.01 -15.03
CA ARG A 148 -25.93 -5.51 -13.97
C ARG A 148 -26.50 -6.75 -13.28
N SER A 149 -27.78 -6.75 -12.91
CA SER A 149 -28.41 -7.90 -12.26
C SER A 149 -28.47 -9.13 -13.18
N SER A 150 -28.60 -8.90 -14.49
CA SER A 150 -28.64 -9.96 -15.49
C SER A 150 -27.25 -10.50 -15.87
N LEU A 151 -26.15 -9.81 -15.49
CA LEU A 151 -24.79 -10.18 -15.88
C LEU A 151 -24.37 -11.58 -15.43
N SER A 152 -24.80 -12.00 -14.24
CA SER A 152 -24.43 -13.32 -13.71
C SER A 152 -25.12 -14.48 -14.43
N THR A 153 -26.30 -14.26 -14.98
CA THR A 153 -27.19 -15.27 -15.56
C THR A 153 -27.28 -15.20 -17.09
N ALA A 154 -26.70 -14.16 -17.71
CA ALA A 154 -26.75 -13.98 -19.15
C ALA A 154 -25.93 -15.06 -19.89
N PRO A 155 -26.48 -15.63 -20.99
CA PRO A 155 -25.76 -16.59 -21.82
C PRO A 155 -24.61 -15.93 -22.60
N ASN A 156 -24.76 -14.67 -23.00
CA ASN A 156 -23.70 -13.86 -23.63
C ASN A 156 -23.34 -12.68 -22.73
N GLN A 157 -22.31 -12.86 -21.91
CA GLN A 157 -21.86 -11.86 -20.92
C GLN A 157 -21.11 -10.70 -21.57
N GLU A 158 -20.39 -10.95 -22.66
CA GLU A 158 -19.60 -9.94 -23.37
C GLU A 158 -20.50 -8.88 -24.02
N ALA A 159 -21.52 -9.32 -24.76
CA ALA A 159 -22.50 -8.39 -25.35
C ALA A 159 -23.24 -7.57 -24.29
N LEU A 160 -23.49 -8.17 -23.11
CA LEU A 160 -24.15 -7.48 -22.01
C LEU A 160 -23.23 -6.47 -21.31
N LEU A 161 -21.94 -6.78 -21.16
CA LEU A 161 -20.93 -5.83 -20.67
C LEU A 161 -20.78 -4.65 -21.64
N GLU A 162 -20.75 -4.90 -22.94
CA GLU A 162 -20.73 -3.85 -23.96
C GLU A 162 -21.96 -2.94 -23.87
N ALA A 163 -23.16 -3.53 -23.71
CA ALA A 163 -24.39 -2.76 -23.51
C ALA A 163 -24.35 -1.90 -22.23
N MET A 164 -23.75 -2.41 -21.15
CA MET A 164 -23.54 -1.63 -19.92
C MET A 164 -22.56 -0.47 -20.12
N VAL A 165 -21.43 -0.69 -20.82
CA VAL A 165 -20.49 0.40 -21.14
C VAL A 165 -21.17 1.46 -22.00
N ARG A 166 -21.93 1.05 -23.02
CA ARG A 166 -22.72 1.96 -23.85
C ARG A 166 -23.75 2.73 -23.01
N ASN A 167 -24.41 2.08 -22.06
CA ASN A 167 -25.34 2.76 -21.15
C ASN A 167 -24.63 3.82 -20.28
N LEU A 168 -23.44 3.51 -19.75
CA LEU A 168 -22.63 4.48 -19.00
C LEU A 168 -22.14 5.65 -19.85
N GLN A 169 -21.78 5.40 -21.12
CA GLN A 169 -21.44 6.45 -22.08
C GLN A 169 -22.63 7.40 -22.28
N LEU A 170 -23.83 6.86 -22.51
CA LEU A 170 -25.06 7.65 -22.64
C LEU A 170 -25.35 8.47 -21.38
N GLN A 171 -25.12 7.92 -20.18
CA GLN A 171 -25.26 8.67 -18.93
C GLN A 171 -24.30 9.87 -18.89
N VAL A 172 -23.03 9.67 -19.27
CA VAL A 172 -22.05 10.77 -19.31
C VAL A 172 -22.42 11.82 -20.34
N ASP A 173 -22.85 11.42 -21.54
CA ASP A 173 -23.24 12.34 -22.60
C ASP A 173 -24.47 13.17 -22.21
N LEU A 174 -25.48 12.53 -21.61
CA LEU A 174 -26.66 13.21 -21.07
C LEU A 174 -26.26 14.24 -20.00
N LEU A 175 -25.42 13.85 -19.04
CA LEU A 175 -24.94 14.74 -17.98
C LEU A 175 -24.15 15.94 -18.55
N ASN A 176 -23.33 15.73 -19.58
CA ASN A 176 -22.64 16.81 -20.29
C ASN A 176 -23.61 17.80 -20.92
N GLN A 177 -24.66 17.30 -21.58
CA GLN A 177 -25.69 18.14 -22.18
C GLN A 177 -26.44 18.96 -21.12
N GLN A 178 -26.85 18.30 -20.03
CA GLN A 178 -27.51 18.96 -18.89
C GLN A 178 -26.63 20.08 -18.30
N LEU A 179 -25.34 19.81 -18.12
CA LEU A 179 -24.38 20.79 -17.63
C LEU A 179 -24.28 22.01 -18.56
N HIS A 180 -24.16 21.78 -19.86
CA HIS A 180 -24.09 22.86 -20.85
C HIS A 180 -25.37 23.72 -20.86
N ILE A 181 -26.55 23.11 -20.69
CA ILE A 181 -27.82 23.84 -20.56
C ILE A 181 -27.81 24.72 -19.30
N LEU A 182 -27.40 24.17 -18.15
CA LEU A 182 -27.33 24.93 -16.89
C LEU A 182 -26.35 26.10 -16.97
N GLN A 183 -25.18 25.89 -17.57
CA GLN A 183 -24.18 26.94 -17.77
C GLN A 183 -24.75 28.07 -18.65
N ARG A 184 -25.50 27.74 -19.71
CA ARG A 184 -26.16 28.74 -20.55
C ARG A 184 -27.22 29.53 -19.78
N ILE A 185 -28.07 28.85 -19.03
CA ILE A 185 -29.13 29.48 -18.23
C ILE A 185 -28.53 30.42 -17.19
N ASN A 186 -27.50 29.96 -16.46
CA ASN A 186 -26.84 30.79 -15.45
C ASN A 186 -26.10 31.98 -16.08
N LYS A 187 -25.45 31.81 -17.24
CA LYS A 187 -24.80 32.92 -17.96
C LYS A 187 -25.81 33.99 -18.39
N VAL A 188 -26.94 33.58 -18.97
CA VAL A 188 -28.01 34.53 -19.37
C VAL A 188 -28.55 35.27 -18.15
N LYS A 189 -28.73 34.59 -17.02
CA LYS A 189 -29.15 35.23 -15.77
C LYS A 189 -28.13 36.26 -15.27
N ASP A 190 -26.85 35.90 -15.23
CA ASP A 190 -25.77 36.79 -14.82
C ASP A 190 -25.64 38.04 -15.71
N ASP A 191 -25.85 37.89 -17.03
CA ASP A 191 -25.78 39.00 -17.98
C ASP A 191 -26.97 39.97 -17.79
N ASN A 192 -28.20 39.44 -17.61
CA ASN A 192 -29.38 40.26 -17.31
C ASN A 192 -29.25 41.00 -15.96
N ASP A 193 -28.70 40.34 -14.93
CA ASP A 193 -28.50 40.95 -13.61
C ASP A 193 -27.48 42.10 -13.63
N LYS A 194 -26.51 42.06 -14.55
CA LYS A 194 -25.54 43.16 -14.76
C LYS A 194 -26.15 44.31 -15.54
N GLU A 195 -26.95 44.01 -16.55
CA GLU A 195 -27.64 45.03 -17.36
C GLU A 195 -28.60 45.86 -16.50
N ASN A 196 -29.43 45.20 -15.68
CA ASN A 196 -30.40 45.87 -14.80
C ASN A 196 -29.74 46.78 -13.73
N LYS A 197 -28.52 46.46 -13.29
CA LYS A 197 -27.78 47.29 -12.32
C LYS A 197 -27.15 48.55 -12.94
N ASN A 198 -26.97 48.58 -14.26
CA ASN A 198 -26.33 49.68 -14.97
C ASN A 198 -27.33 50.65 -15.62
N THR A 199 -28.63 50.35 -15.62
CA THR A 199 -29.66 51.27 -16.09
C THR A 199 -29.95 52.31 -15.00
N PRO A 200 -29.71 53.63 -15.24
CA PRO A 200 -30.08 54.64 -14.27
C PRO A 200 -31.61 54.70 -14.18
N VAL A 201 -32.13 54.64 -12.95
CA VAL A 201 -33.54 54.93 -12.66
C VAL A 201 -33.79 56.39 -13.06
N ILE A 202 -34.64 56.59 -14.08
CA ILE A 202 -35.05 57.90 -14.58
C ILE A 202 -36.18 58.43 -13.72
#